data_AF-A0A7H8NTQ3-F1
#
_entry.id   AF-A0A7H8NTQ3-F1
#
_cell.length_a   1.000
_cell.length_b   1.000
_cell.length_c   1.000
_cell.angle_alpha   90.00
_cell.angle_beta   90.00
_cell.angle_gamma   90.00
#
_symmetry.space_group_name_H-M   'P 1'
#
loop_
_entity.id
_entity.type
_entity.pdbx_description
1 polymer ?
#
loop_
_entity_poly.entity_id
_entity_poly.type
_entity_poly.pdbx_seq_one_letter_code
_entity_poly.pdbx_strand_id
1 'polypeptide(L)'
;MASGYSSGNVDLDDLFDSYVEGPFATDSGFILGGTDLSRRYAHIQYGSKRADVGYRIGGMDVSNLWAARGSASYRLPFHGQGYSSGNGAKTNSTGSASASVSIDMLNDGNYSIRRSATGGGNNSNTVVASGRWLPAGANASEYDVQFSVSNQGAAYFSTSAPTFASLSTSRSAGVSISVPAKSTSFESASTSISVHLRRAGGNAQVSTFSASVSASGWV
;
A
#
# COMPACT_ATOMS: atom_id res chain seq x y z
N MET A 1 29.52 10.27 8.25
CA MET A 1 30.09 11.45 7.57
C MET A 1 28.91 12.28 7.09
N ALA A 2 28.78 13.52 7.55
CA ALA A 2 27.75 14.44 7.05
C ALA A 2 28.01 14.65 5.55
N SER A 3 27.10 14.18 4.70
CA SER A 3 27.18 14.38 3.24
C SER A 3 26.34 15.58 2.78
N GLY A 4 25.81 16.34 3.75
CA GLY A 4 24.62 17.19 3.66
C GLY A 4 24.92 18.67 3.54
N TYR A 5 23.98 19.36 2.88
CA TYR A 5 23.97 20.79 2.74
C TYR A 5 23.88 21.42 4.14
N SER A 6 24.99 21.95 4.62
CA SER A 6 25.01 22.79 5.81
C SER A 6 24.88 24.24 5.36
N SER A 7 23.85 24.92 5.84
CA SER A 7 23.76 26.36 5.74
C SER A 7 23.69 26.88 7.17
N GLY A 8 24.46 27.92 7.50
CA GLY A 8 24.51 28.54 8.83
C GLY A 8 24.64 27.59 10.02
N ASN A 9 25.50 26.56 9.93
CA ASN A 9 25.71 25.51 10.95
C ASN A 9 24.52 24.57 11.23
N VAL A 10 23.52 24.54 10.34
CA VAL A 10 22.37 23.63 10.42
C VAL A 10 22.49 22.58 9.33
N ASP A 11 22.61 21.30 9.72
CA ASP A 11 22.59 20.18 8.77
C ASP A 11 21.14 19.84 8.40
N LEU A 12 20.77 20.10 7.15
CA LEU A 12 19.42 19.80 6.66
C LEU A 12 19.11 18.29 6.68
N ASP A 13 20.13 17.42 6.64
CA ASP A 13 19.96 15.97 6.78
C ASP A 13 19.47 15.58 8.18
N ASP A 14 19.78 16.35 9.21
CA ASP A 14 19.28 16.15 10.58
C ASP A 14 17.85 16.70 10.75
N LEU A 15 17.43 17.61 9.87
CA LEU A 15 16.18 18.32 10.00
C LEU A 15 15.03 17.73 9.19
N PHE A 16 15.34 17.13 8.05
CA PHE A 16 14.37 16.67 7.07
C PHE A 16 14.57 15.19 6.76
N ASP A 17 13.47 14.51 6.43
CA ASP A 17 13.56 13.13 5.97
C ASP A 17 14.22 13.09 4.60
N SER A 18 15.20 12.21 4.45
CA SER A 18 15.75 11.90 3.14
C SER A 18 14.62 11.40 2.25
N TYR A 19 14.60 11.87 1.02
CA TYR A 19 13.68 11.36 0.02
C TYR A 19 13.96 9.88 -0.19
N VAL A 20 12.92 9.05 -0.09
CA VAL A 20 13.00 7.61 -0.29
C VAL A 20 12.33 7.22 -1.61
N GLU A 21 11.10 7.70 -1.85
CA GLU A 21 10.27 7.36 -3.00
C GLU A 21 9.12 8.36 -3.25
N GLY A 22 8.41 8.29 -4.39
CA GLY A 22 7.28 9.18 -4.74
C GLY A 22 7.50 10.09 -5.96
N PRO A 23 6.54 10.93 -6.38
CA PRO A 23 6.84 12.07 -7.25
C PRO A 23 7.81 13.04 -6.59
N PHE A 24 8.81 13.47 -7.35
CA PHE A 24 9.70 14.54 -6.94
C PHE A 24 8.92 15.84 -6.74
N ALA A 25 9.36 16.64 -5.77
CA ALA A 25 8.94 18.02 -5.69
C ALA A 25 9.40 18.77 -6.95
N THR A 26 8.70 19.85 -7.29
CA THR A 26 9.21 20.82 -8.28
C THR A 26 10.63 21.22 -7.90
N ASP A 27 11.51 21.31 -8.90
CA ASP A 27 12.91 21.66 -8.69
C ASP A 27 13.03 22.96 -7.90
N SER A 28 13.78 22.88 -6.81
CA SER A 28 13.99 24.01 -5.91
C SER A 28 14.92 25.05 -6.54
N GLY A 29 15.69 24.65 -7.56
CA GLY A 29 16.74 25.44 -8.19
C GLY A 29 18.05 25.42 -7.42
N PHE A 30 18.10 24.75 -6.26
CA PHE A 30 19.28 24.67 -5.41
C PHE A 30 19.96 23.31 -5.60
N ILE A 31 21.13 23.35 -6.23
CA ILE A 31 21.90 22.16 -6.61
C ILE A 31 23.03 21.95 -5.60
N LEU A 32 23.12 20.75 -5.02
CA LEU A 32 24.26 20.28 -4.25
C LEU A 32 24.85 19.02 -4.90
N GLY A 33 26.15 19.04 -5.20
CA GLY A 33 26.82 17.89 -5.80
C GLY A 33 26.20 17.42 -7.12
N GLY A 34 25.61 18.35 -7.89
CA GLY A 34 24.94 18.07 -9.16
C GLY A 34 23.47 17.60 -9.02
N THR A 35 22.92 17.51 -7.81
CA THR A 35 21.52 17.09 -7.57
C THR A 35 20.73 18.22 -6.89
N ASP A 36 19.52 18.49 -7.38
CA ASP A 36 18.62 19.45 -6.73
C ASP A 36 18.18 18.94 -5.35
N LEU A 37 18.11 19.81 -4.35
CA LEU A 37 17.67 19.46 -3.01
C LEU A 37 16.22 18.93 -2.97
N SER A 38 15.37 19.27 -3.95
CA SER A 38 14.03 18.69 -4.17
C SER A 38 14.06 17.16 -4.37
N ARG A 39 15.21 16.62 -4.79
CA ARG A 39 15.46 15.19 -5.01
C ARG A 39 16.15 14.52 -3.82
N ARG A 40 16.60 15.31 -2.83
CA ARG A 40 17.32 14.83 -1.63
C ARG A 40 16.40 14.67 -0.42
N TYR A 41 15.41 15.55 -0.26
CA TYR A 41 14.50 15.55 0.90
C TYR A 41 13.06 15.19 0.50
N ALA A 42 12.38 14.45 1.37
CA ALA A 42 11.02 14.02 1.19
C ALA A 42 10.09 15.24 1.06
N HIS A 43 9.29 15.31 0.00
CA HIS A 43 8.34 16.40 -0.17
C HIS A 43 7.35 16.46 1.00
N ILE A 44 6.91 17.65 1.38
CA ILE A 44 6.06 17.86 2.56
C ILE A 44 4.73 17.09 2.50
N GLN A 45 4.23 16.78 1.30
CA GLN A 45 3.04 15.96 1.13
C GLN A 45 3.15 14.57 1.78
N TYR A 46 4.37 14.08 1.98
CA TYR A 46 4.62 12.78 2.60
C TYR A 46 4.70 12.85 4.10
N GLY A 47 4.84 14.03 4.71
CA GLY A 47 4.98 14.14 6.16
C GLY A 47 4.38 15.42 6.70
N SER A 48 4.97 15.92 7.78
CA SER A 48 4.48 17.11 8.46
C SER A 48 5.53 18.23 8.45
N LYS A 49 5.02 19.46 8.45
CA LYS A 49 5.83 20.68 8.61
C LYS A 49 6.47 20.70 10.00
N ARG A 50 7.73 21.12 10.08
CA ARG A 50 8.38 21.57 11.33
C ARG A 50 8.31 23.09 11.47
N ALA A 51 8.74 23.62 12.62
CA ALA A 51 8.98 25.05 12.77
C ALA A 51 9.91 25.57 11.66
N ASP A 52 9.65 26.80 11.19
CA ASP A 52 10.47 27.44 10.16
C ASP A 52 11.94 27.47 10.60
N VAL A 53 12.84 27.05 9.72
CA VAL A 53 14.28 26.90 10.05
C VAL A 53 15.10 28.10 9.56
N GLY A 54 14.45 29.08 8.93
CA GLY A 54 15.06 30.31 8.45
C GLY A 54 15.66 30.20 7.05
N TYR A 55 15.62 29.02 6.43
CA TYR A 55 16.11 28.80 5.08
C TYR A 55 14.97 28.91 4.09
N ARG A 56 15.08 29.83 3.13
CA ARG A 56 14.01 30.12 2.17
C ARG A 56 14.41 29.79 0.74
N ILE A 57 13.48 29.18 0.02
CA ILE A 57 13.55 28.88 -1.42
C ILE A 57 12.31 29.48 -2.07
N GLY A 58 12.49 30.30 -3.11
CA GLY A 58 11.37 30.99 -3.77
C GLY A 58 10.56 31.91 -2.84
N GLY A 59 11.17 32.42 -1.76
CA GLY A 59 10.50 33.24 -0.75
C GLY A 59 9.76 32.46 0.34
N MET A 60 9.69 31.13 0.24
CA MET A 60 9.03 30.23 1.20
C MET A 60 10.07 29.48 2.03
N ASP A 61 9.85 29.30 3.33
CA ASP A 61 10.76 28.50 4.18
C ASP A 61 10.75 27.02 3.73
N VAL A 62 11.91 26.38 3.70
CA VAL A 62 12.07 24.97 3.28
C VAL A 62 11.29 24.00 4.17
N SER A 63 10.96 24.39 5.41
CA SER A 63 10.02 23.66 6.27
C SER A 63 8.60 23.58 5.70
N ASN A 64 8.25 24.39 4.70
CA ASN A 64 7.00 24.27 3.94
C ASN A 64 7.12 23.42 2.66
N LEU A 65 8.34 23.00 2.31
CA LEU A 65 8.63 22.23 1.10
C LEU A 65 8.95 20.76 1.41
N TRP A 66 9.58 20.50 2.56
CA TRP A 66 10.06 19.16 2.93
C TRP A 66 9.45 18.66 4.23
N ALA A 67 9.27 17.35 4.31
CA ALA A 67 8.79 16.65 5.49
C ALA A 67 9.86 16.66 6.60
N ALA A 68 9.45 17.04 7.81
CA ALA A 68 10.31 17.01 8.98
C ALA A 68 10.88 15.60 9.21
N ARG A 69 12.09 15.52 9.80
CA ARG A 69 12.73 14.25 10.14
C ARG A 69 11.79 13.34 10.95
N GLY A 70 11.62 12.10 10.50
CA GLY A 70 10.77 11.09 11.10
C GLY A 70 9.27 11.24 10.81
N SER A 71 8.87 12.09 9.87
CA SER A 71 7.44 12.34 9.56
C SER A 71 6.99 11.81 8.20
N ALA A 72 7.90 11.48 7.28
CA ALA A 72 7.55 11.02 5.95
C ALA A 72 6.92 9.61 5.97
N SER A 73 5.75 9.45 5.37
CA SER A 73 5.01 8.22 5.22
C SER A 73 4.46 8.09 3.78
N TYR A 74 4.85 7.03 3.09
CA TYR A 74 4.48 6.76 1.70
C TYR A 74 3.35 5.72 1.62
N ARG A 75 2.32 5.88 2.44
CA ARG A 75 1.18 4.93 2.51
C ARG A 75 0.35 4.98 1.23
N LEU A 76 0.00 3.80 0.73
CA LEU A 76 -0.88 3.67 -0.43
C LEU A 76 -2.32 4.06 -0.04
N PRO A 77 -3.14 4.57 -0.98
CA PRO A 77 -4.46 5.13 -0.66
C PRO A 77 -5.45 4.15 0.00
N PHE A 78 -5.25 2.85 -0.18
CA PHE A 78 -6.05 1.83 0.52
C PHE A 78 -5.70 1.68 2.01
N HIS A 79 -4.65 2.33 2.50
CA HIS A 79 -4.23 2.20 3.89
C HIS A 79 -5.37 2.59 4.84
N GLY A 80 -5.65 1.75 5.82
CA GLY A 80 -6.70 1.95 6.83
C GLY A 80 -8.12 1.74 6.29
N GLN A 81 -8.30 1.42 5.01
CA GLN A 81 -9.61 1.17 4.43
C GLN A 81 -10.12 -0.23 4.77
N GLY A 82 -11.43 -0.41 4.67
CA GLY A 82 -12.09 -1.70 4.87
C GLY A 82 -12.88 -2.14 3.66
N TYR A 83 -12.76 -3.42 3.31
CA TYR A 83 -13.46 -4.03 2.18
C TYR A 83 -14.14 -5.31 2.64
N SER A 84 -15.42 -5.46 2.27
CA SER A 84 -16.24 -6.60 2.68
C SER A 84 -16.87 -7.32 1.49
N SER A 85 -16.76 -8.64 1.45
CA SER A 85 -17.47 -9.50 0.50
C SER A 85 -18.25 -10.59 1.24
N GLY A 86 -19.44 -10.92 0.77
CA GLY A 86 -20.29 -11.94 1.36
C GLY A 86 -21.05 -12.69 0.29
N ASN A 87 -21.30 -13.98 0.51
CA ASN A 87 -22.15 -14.77 -0.37
C ASN A 87 -23.00 -15.76 0.40
N GLY A 88 -24.21 -16.04 -0.05
CA GLY A 88 -25.06 -17.08 0.53
C GLY A 88 -25.56 -17.98 -0.56
N ALA A 89 -25.53 -19.30 -0.37
CA ALA A 89 -25.99 -20.25 -1.35
C ALA A 89 -27.49 -20.05 -1.66
N LYS A 90 -27.90 -20.23 -2.92
CA LYS A 90 -29.33 -20.20 -3.28
C LYS A 90 -29.97 -21.52 -2.86
N THR A 91 -31.23 -21.50 -2.42
CA THR A 91 -31.99 -22.74 -2.17
C THR A 91 -31.87 -23.69 -3.35
N ASN A 92 -31.68 -24.98 -3.08
CA ASN A 92 -31.44 -26.03 -4.08
C ASN A 92 -30.11 -25.95 -4.86
N SER A 93 -29.17 -25.04 -4.54
CA SER A 93 -27.87 -25.00 -5.22
C SER A 93 -26.91 -26.08 -4.72
N THR A 94 -26.11 -26.66 -5.61
CA THR A 94 -25.04 -27.61 -5.24
C THR A 94 -23.67 -26.93 -5.33
N GLY A 95 -22.61 -27.58 -4.86
CA GLY A 95 -21.26 -27.03 -4.85
C GLY A 95 -20.97 -26.23 -3.58
N SER A 96 -20.34 -25.06 -3.73
CA SER A 96 -19.96 -24.20 -2.60
C SER A 96 -20.30 -22.73 -2.86
N ALA A 97 -20.69 -22.02 -1.81
CA ALA A 97 -20.76 -20.56 -1.83
C ALA A 97 -19.46 -19.98 -1.28
N SER A 98 -18.85 -19.07 -2.02
CA SER A 98 -17.56 -18.47 -1.66
C SER A 98 -17.58 -16.96 -1.78
N ALA A 99 -16.79 -16.30 -0.95
CA ALA A 99 -16.54 -14.86 -0.97
C ALA A 99 -15.05 -14.59 -0.73
N SER A 100 -14.50 -13.58 -1.43
CA SER A 100 -13.11 -13.16 -1.27
C SER A 100 -12.92 -11.66 -1.41
N VAL A 101 -11.81 -11.20 -0.82
CA VAL A 101 -11.22 -9.88 -1.01
C VAL A 101 -9.75 -10.09 -1.37
N SER A 102 -9.29 -9.50 -2.47
CA SER A 102 -7.91 -9.61 -2.93
C SER A 102 -7.33 -8.26 -3.31
N ILE A 103 -6.01 -8.16 -3.26
CA ILE A 103 -5.21 -7.07 -3.81
C ILE A 103 -4.28 -7.63 -4.89
N ASP A 104 -4.19 -6.91 -5.99
CA ASP A 104 -3.22 -7.12 -7.06
C ASP A 104 -2.31 -5.89 -7.13
N MET A 105 -1.00 -6.10 -7.00
CA MET A 105 0.07 -5.14 -7.28
C MET A 105 0.61 -5.47 -8.66
N LEU A 106 0.18 -4.71 -9.67
CA LEU A 106 0.46 -4.97 -11.08
C LEU A 106 1.83 -4.42 -11.47
N ASN A 107 2.55 -5.12 -12.35
CA ASN A 107 3.89 -4.70 -12.82
C ASN A 107 3.88 -3.44 -13.71
N ASP A 108 2.72 -2.96 -14.13
CA ASP A 108 2.54 -1.68 -14.82
C ASP A 108 2.58 -0.47 -13.85
N GLY A 109 2.68 -0.73 -12.55
CA GLY A 109 2.75 0.28 -11.51
C GLY A 109 1.39 0.63 -10.87
N ASN A 110 0.32 -0.06 -11.25
CA ASN A 110 -1.01 0.10 -10.67
C ASN A 110 -1.33 -0.98 -9.64
N TYR A 111 -2.23 -0.69 -8.71
CA TYR A 111 -2.84 -1.68 -7.84
C TYR A 111 -4.35 -1.72 -8.05
N SER A 112 -4.96 -2.85 -7.74
CA SER A 112 -6.41 -2.99 -7.65
C SER A 112 -6.80 -3.86 -6.47
N ILE A 113 -7.82 -3.45 -5.74
CA ILE A 113 -8.49 -4.27 -4.72
C ILE A 113 -9.81 -4.74 -5.30
N ARG A 114 -10.06 -6.04 -5.19
CA ARG A 114 -11.21 -6.71 -5.78
C ARG A 114 -11.99 -7.45 -4.70
N ARG A 115 -13.31 -7.42 -4.85
CA ARG A 115 -14.24 -8.31 -4.13
C ARG A 115 -14.81 -9.31 -5.11
N SER A 116 -14.83 -10.57 -4.72
CA SER A 116 -15.48 -11.62 -5.48
C SER A 116 -16.45 -12.41 -4.61
N ALA A 117 -17.53 -12.87 -5.22
CA ALA A 117 -18.48 -13.80 -4.64
C ALA A 117 -18.88 -14.79 -5.74
N THR A 118 -18.78 -16.10 -5.48
CA THR A 118 -19.02 -17.14 -6.49
C THR A 118 -19.80 -18.32 -5.91
N GLY A 119 -20.52 -19.04 -6.77
CA GLY A 119 -21.24 -20.27 -6.40
C GLY A 119 -22.47 -20.08 -5.50
N GLY A 120 -22.91 -18.82 -5.28
CA GLY A 120 -24.05 -18.49 -4.44
C GLY A 120 -25.09 -17.58 -5.09
N GLY A 121 -25.85 -16.92 -4.24
CA GLY A 121 -26.98 -16.03 -4.49
C GLY A 121 -26.60 -14.72 -5.14
N ASN A 122 -25.49 -14.17 -4.67
CA ASN A 122 -25.04 -12.81 -4.92
C ASN A 122 -23.66 -12.82 -5.59
N ASN A 123 -23.53 -13.60 -6.67
CA ASN A 123 -22.26 -13.70 -7.37
C ASN A 123 -21.85 -12.32 -7.91
N SER A 124 -20.59 -11.95 -7.68
CA SER A 124 -20.04 -10.66 -8.07
C SER A 124 -18.54 -10.76 -8.30
N ASN A 125 -18.00 -9.85 -9.10
CA ASN A 125 -16.57 -9.70 -9.26
C ASN A 125 -16.27 -8.23 -9.60
N THR A 126 -15.91 -7.44 -8.58
CA THR A 126 -15.83 -5.97 -8.69
C THR A 126 -14.51 -5.44 -8.17
N VAL A 127 -13.92 -4.49 -8.91
CA VAL A 127 -12.81 -3.68 -8.40
C VAL A 127 -13.41 -2.56 -7.55
N VAL A 128 -12.97 -2.47 -6.29
CA VAL A 128 -13.50 -1.51 -5.30
C VAL A 128 -12.56 -0.37 -4.98
N ALA A 129 -11.27 -0.57 -5.23
CA ALA A 129 -10.28 0.48 -5.15
C ALA A 129 -9.19 0.19 -6.18
N SER A 130 -8.63 1.25 -6.74
CA SER A 130 -7.50 1.18 -7.64
C SER A 130 -6.68 2.45 -7.51
N GLY A 131 -5.41 2.36 -7.88
CA GLY A 131 -4.53 3.52 -7.87
C GLY A 131 -3.14 3.14 -8.34
N ARG A 132 -2.22 4.08 -8.25
CA ARG A 132 -0.82 3.88 -8.62
C ARG A 132 0.00 3.58 -7.36
N TRP A 133 0.82 2.52 -7.39
CA TRP A 133 1.80 2.23 -6.34
C TRP A 133 3.21 2.62 -6.74
N LEU A 134 3.52 2.57 -8.05
CA LEU A 134 4.85 2.86 -8.54
C LEU A 134 5.09 4.37 -8.54
N PRO A 135 6.22 4.87 -8.04
CA PRO A 135 6.60 6.29 -8.16
C PRO A 135 6.75 6.75 -9.61
N ALA A 136 6.58 8.05 -9.87
CA ALA A 136 6.71 8.59 -11.23
C ALA A 136 8.17 8.43 -11.72
N GLY A 137 8.34 7.90 -12.94
CA GLY A 137 9.67 7.67 -13.54
C GLY A 137 10.45 6.48 -12.99
N ALA A 138 9.91 5.72 -12.04
CA ALA A 138 10.53 4.50 -11.52
C ALA A 138 10.15 3.26 -12.34
N ASN A 139 10.97 2.20 -12.26
CA ASN A 139 10.67 0.91 -12.88
C ASN A 139 10.19 -0.11 -11.84
N ALA A 140 9.17 -0.91 -12.18
CA ALA A 140 8.62 -1.91 -11.26
C ALA A 140 9.64 -2.98 -10.85
N SER A 141 10.63 -3.28 -11.69
CA SER A 141 11.74 -4.20 -11.38
C SER A 141 12.64 -3.74 -10.25
N GLU A 142 12.61 -2.45 -9.88
CA GLU A 142 13.38 -1.89 -8.78
C GLU A 142 12.72 -2.09 -7.41
N TYR A 143 11.50 -2.65 -7.38
CA TYR A 143 10.70 -2.79 -6.16
C TYR A 143 10.40 -4.25 -5.85
N ASP A 144 10.34 -4.54 -4.56
CA ASP A 144 9.85 -5.79 -4.02
C ASP A 144 8.57 -5.55 -3.22
N VAL A 145 7.69 -6.54 -3.21
CA VAL A 145 6.55 -6.59 -2.30
C VAL A 145 6.59 -7.86 -1.46
N GLN A 146 6.12 -7.75 -0.23
CA GLN A 146 5.74 -8.88 0.60
C GLN A 146 4.31 -8.66 1.10
N PHE A 147 3.52 -9.73 1.12
CA PHE A 147 2.20 -9.71 1.75
C PHE A 147 2.18 -10.55 3.01
N SER A 148 1.54 -10.03 4.05
CA SER A 148 1.27 -10.75 5.27
C SER A 148 -0.18 -10.53 5.70
N VAL A 149 -0.73 -11.48 6.45
CA VAL A 149 -2.08 -11.37 7.03
C VAL A 149 -1.98 -11.43 8.55
N SER A 150 -2.85 -10.71 9.23
CA SER A 150 -3.10 -10.92 10.65
C SER A 150 -4.58 -11.24 10.89
N ASN A 151 -4.84 -12.00 11.96
CA ASN A 151 -6.17 -12.39 12.41
C ASN A 151 -6.98 -13.13 11.32
N GLN A 152 -6.40 -14.17 10.73
CA GLN A 152 -6.99 -14.90 9.61
C GLN A 152 -8.35 -15.54 9.94
N GLY A 153 -8.60 -15.94 11.19
CA GLY A 153 -9.86 -16.57 11.60
C GLY A 153 -10.18 -17.80 10.75
N ALA A 154 -11.43 -17.92 10.30
CA ALA A 154 -11.88 -18.98 9.40
C ALA A 154 -11.51 -18.77 7.91
N ALA A 155 -10.93 -17.62 7.55
CA ALA A 155 -10.56 -17.35 6.17
C ALA A 155 -9.33 -18.15 5.75
N TYR A 156 -9.23 -18.45 4.46
CA TYR A 156 -8.01 -18.89 3.81
C TYR A 156 -7.26 -17.68 3.24
N PHE A 157 -5.98 -17.52 3.57
CA PHE A 157 -5.09 -16.51 2.99
C PHE A 157 -4.23 -17.10 1.88
N SER A 158 -4.24 -16.46 0.72
CA SER A 158 -3.36 -16.78 -0.41
C SER A 158 -2.46 -15.60 -0.74
N THR A 159 -1.22 -15.90 -1.13
CA THR A 159 -0.23 -14.88 -1.53
C THR A 159 0.74 -15.45 -2.55
N SER A 160 1.12 -14.61 -3.51
CA SER A 160 2.18 -14.87 -4.49
C SER A 160 3.56 -14.32 -4.06
N ALA A 161 3.63 -13.66 -2.90
CA ALA A 161 4.83 -13.05 -2.33
C ALA A 161 4.83 -13.18 -0.79
N PRO A 162 5.02 -14.40 -0.24
CA PRO A 162 5.10 -14.63 1.22
C PRO A 162 6.37 -14.03 1.84
N THR A 163 7.42 -13.86 1.03
CA THR A 163 8.62 -13.08 1.31
C THR A 163 8.73 -11.97 0.27
N PHE A 164 9.66 -11.03 0.44
CA PHE A 164 9.92 -9.99 -0.55
C PHE A 164 10.21 -10.60 -1.92
N ALA A 165 9.34 -10.30 -2.88
CA ALA A 165 9.43 -10.76 -4.26
C ALA A 165 9.34 -9.57 -5.22
N SER A 166 10.12 -9.63 -6.30
CA SER A 166 10.18 -8.56 -7.29
C SER A 166 8.83 -8.29 -7.95
N LEU A 167 8.53 -6.99 -8.12
CA LEU A 167 7.39 -6.45 -8.86
C LEU A 167 7.66 -6.28 -10.37
N SER A 168 8.77 -6.80 -10.88
CA SER A 168 8.95 -7.04 -12.34
C SER A 168 7.82 -7.89 -12.95
N THR A 169 7.15 -8.68 -12.11
CA THR A 169 5.93 -9.43 -12.40
C THR A 169 4.85 -9.06 -11.40
N SER A 170 3.59 -9.06 -11.83
CA SER A 170 2.46 -8.74 -10.95
C SER A 170 2.37 -9.71 -9.79
N ARG A 171 2.04 -9.20 -8.60
CA ARG A 171 1.91 -9.99 -7.37
C ARG A 171 0.56 -9.72 -6.74
N SER A 172 -0.04 -10.77 -6.19
CA SER A 172 -1.33 -10.70 -5.53
C SER A 172 -1.32 -11.38 -4.17
N ALA A 173 -2.29 -10.99 -3.35
CA ALA A 173 -2.68 -11.67 -2.12
C ALA A 173 -4.18 -11.48 -1.88
N GLY A 174 -4.79 -12.36 -1.10
CA GLY A 174 -6.20 -12.25 -0.77
C GLY A 174 -6.63 -13.19 0.33
N VAL A 175 -7.83 -12.94 0.85
CA VAL A 175 -8.52 -13.81 1.80
C VAL A 175 -9.83 -14.30 1.20
N SER A 176 -10.20 -15.53 1.53
CA SER A 176 -11.44 -16.13 1.05
C SER A 176 -12.06 -17.06 2.08
N ILE A 177 -13.39 -17.14 2.07
CA ILE A 177 -14.15 -18.19 2.77
C ILE A 177 -14.98 -18.95 1.73
N SER A 178 -15.14 -20.26 1.95
CA SER A 178 -15.97 -21.13 1.13
C SER A 178 -16.68 -22.15 2.02
N VAL A 179 -17.99 -22.29 1.84
CA VAL A 179 -18.80 -23.28 2.56
C VAL A 179 -19.62 -24.13 1.57
N PRO A 180 -19.91 -25.41 1.88
CA PRO A 180 -20.80 -26.22 1.05
C PRO A 180 -22.17 -25.57 0.89
N ALA A 181 -22.70 -25.55 -0.34
CA ALA A 181 -23.94 -24.87 -0.66
C ALA A 181 -25.13 -25.47 0.09
N LYS A 182 -25.30 -26.79 0.08
CA LYS A 182 -26.37 -27.49 0.81
C LYS A 182 -25.89 -27.82 2.23
N SER A 183 -25.94 -26.85 3.13
CA SER A 183 -25.50 -27.00 4.52
C SER A 183 -26.10 -25.92 5.43
N THR A 184 -26.06 -26.16 6.75
CA THR A 184 -26.33 -25.14 7.78
C THR A 184 -25.11 -24.27 8.07
N SER A 185 -24.00 -24.42 7.33
CA SER A 185 -22.74 -23.76 7.64
C SER A 185 -22.82 -22.25 7.37
N PHE A 186 -22.29 -21.48 8.31
CA PHE A 186 -22.03 -20.06 8.16
C PHE A 186 -20.63 -19.79 8.72
N GLU A 187 -19.78 -19.20 7.89
CA GLU A 187 -18.43 -18.83 8.27
C GLU A 187 -18.19 -17.36 7.96
N SER A 188 -17.48 -16.68 8.85
CA SER A 188 -17.08 -15.28 8.63
C SER A 188 -15.73 -15.00 9.28
N ALA A 189 -14.99 -14.07 8.68
CA ALA A 189 -13.73 -13.59 9.23
C ALA A 189 -13.53 -12.12 8.89
N SER A 190 -12.87 -11.39 9.79
CA SER A 190 -12.35 -10.05 9.54
C SER A 190 -10.86 -10.07 9.78
N THR A 191 -10.10 -9.87 8.71
CA THR A 191 -8.65 -10.02 8.66
C THR A 191 -8.00 -8.68 8.30
N SER A 192 -6.72 -8.51 8.60
CA SER A 192 -5.95 -7.37 8.09
C SER A 192 -4.88 -7.87 7.14
N ILE A 193 -4.89 -7.38 5.90
CA ILE A 193 -3.84 -7.64 4.91
C ILE A 193 -2.85 -6.49 4.95
N SER A 194 -1.58 -6.80 5.15
CA SER A 194 -0.47 -5.86 5.10
C SER A 194 0.33 -6.05 3.82
N VAL A 195 0.58 -4.94 3.13
CA VAL A 195 1.40 -4.82 1.93
C VAL A 195 2.67 -4.09 2.34
N HIS A 196 3.78 -4.82 2.33
CA HIS A 196 5.11 -4.28 2.59
C HIS A 196 5.78 -4.00 1.25
N LEU A 197 5.84 -2.73 0.88
CA LEU A 197 6.46 -2.28 -0.37
C LEU A 197 7.83 -1.70 -0.06
N ARG A 198 8.84 -2.03 -0.85
CA ARG A 198 10.17 -1.41 -0.74
C ARG A 198 10.83 -1.30 -2.11
N ARG A 199 11.75 -0.35 -2.22
CA ARG A 199 12.82 -0.47 -3.21
C ARG A 199 13.72 -1.65 -2.83
N ALA A 200 14.20 -2.41 -3.81
CA ALA A 200 15.00 -3.62 -3.58
C ALA A 200 16.20 -3.32 -2.65
N GLY A 201 16.30 -4.07 -1.56
CA GLY A 201 17.34 -3.89 -0.52
C GLY A 201 17.10 -2.72 0.46
N GLY A 202 16.03 -1.94 0.30
CA GLY A 202 15.67 -0.83 1.18
C GLY A 202 14.74 -1.22 2.34
N ASN A 203 14.36 -0.21 3.13
CA ASN A 203 13.36 -0.34 4.18
C ASN A 203 11.95 -0.43 3.58
N ALA A 204 11.09 -1.27 4.19
CA ALA A 204 9.72 -1.43 3.73
C ALA A 204 8.76 -0.41 4.33
N GLN A 205 7.91 0.12 3.47
CA GLN A 205 6.73 0.91 3.82
C GLN A 205 5.52 -0.02 3.88
N VAL A 206 4.72 0.12 4.94
CA VAL A 206 3.61 -0.80 5.20
C VAL A 206 2.27 -0.11 4.97
N SER A 207 1.50 -0.65 4.03
CA SER A 207 0.10 -0.25 3.80
C SER A 207 -0.83 -1.39 4.20
N THR A 208 -1.84 -1.13 5.03
CA THR A 208 -2.73 -2.17 5.57
C THR A 208 -4.18 -1.87 5.22
N PHE A 209 -4.99 -2.90 5.00
CA PHE A 209 -6.45 -2.74 4.88
C PHE A 209 -7.16 -3.91 5.56
N SER A 210 -8.39 -3.67 6.03
CA SER A 210 -9.22 -4.73 6.58
C SER A 210 -10.02 -5.43 5.48
N ALA A 211 -10.07 -6.75 5.56
CA ALA A 211 -10.80 -7.61 4.64
C ALA A 211 -11.77 -8.49 5.43
N SER A 212 -13.06 -8.23 5.26
CA SER A 212 -14.14 -9.02 5.85
C SER A 212 -14.77 -9.94 4.80
N VAL A 213 -14.81 -11.23 5.08
CA VAL A 213 -15.39 -12.23 4.18
C VAL A 213 -16.41 -13.08 4.94
N SER A 214 -17.52 -13.44 4.28
CA SER A 214 -18.51 -14.35 4.84
C SER A 214 -19.14 -15.26 3.78
N ALA A 215 -19.49 -16.48 4.16
CA ALA A 215 -20.25 -17.38 3.31
C ALA A 215 -21.29 -18.20 4.11
N SER A 216 -22.46 -18.44 3.51
CA SER A 216 -23.51 -19.31 4.08
C SER A 216 -24.01 -20.38 3.11
N GLY A 217 -24.39 -21.54 3.65
CA GLY A 217 -25.17 -22.55 2.94
C GLY A 217 -26.69 -22.27 2.97
N TRP A 218 -27.46 -23.11 2.28
CA TRP A 218 -28.92 -23.17 2.32
C TRP A 218 -29.39 -24.49 2.94
N VAL A 219 -30.54 -24.42 3.61
CA VAL A 219 -31.35 -25.57 4.06
C VAL A 219 -32.80 -25.30 3.74
#